data_AF-T0LQF5-F1
#
_entry.id   AF-T0LQF5-F1
#
_cell.length_a   1.000
_cell.length_b   1.000
_cell.length_c   1.000
_cell.angle_alpha   90.00
_cell.angle_beta   90.00
_cell.angle_gamma   90.00
#
_symmetry.space_group_name_H-M   'P 1'
#
loop_
_entity.id
_entity.type
_entity.pdbx_description
1 polymer ?
#
loop_
_entity_poly.entity_id
_entity_poly.type
_entity_poly.pdbx_seq_one_letter_code
_entity_poly.pdbx_strand_id
1 'polypeptide(L)'
;MKTKTRNDEKPMETGLREILSGRAGAMKIDAKDFDVSVFSEIRYGEKEGIGVYYLIYRDGSCAEAQYFKFRIHGDGAVVERANKREMQEYDKERLGHLLRR
;
A
#
# COMPACT_ATOMS: atom_id res chain seq x y z
N MET A 1 24.59 -7.40 20.32
CA MET A 1 23.40 -7.06 19.52
C MET A 1 23.88 -6.40 18.22
N LYS A 2 23.64 -7.01 17.05
CA LYS A 2 24.03 -6.42 15.77
C LYS A 2 23.07 -5.27 15.44
N THR A 3 23.59 -4.06 15.43
CA THR A 3 22.92 -2.85 14.96
C THR A 3 22.55 -3.09 13.49
N LYS A 4 21.25 -3.23 13.18
CA LYS A 4 20.79 -3.33 11.79
C LYS A 4 21.20 -2.05 11.08
N THR A 5 22.11 -2.21 10.12
CA THR A 5 22.61 -1.17 9.24
C THR A 5 21.44 -0.51 8.55
N ARG A 6 21.38 0.81 8.70
CA ARG A 6 20.46 1.75 8.07
C ARG A 6 20.74 1.75 6.55
N ASN A 7 20.24 0.80 5.77
CA ASN A 7 20.44 0.81 4.30
C ASN A 7 19.48 0.00 3.39
N ASP A 8 18.39 -0.59 3.87
CA ASP A 8 17.48 -1.40 3.01
C ASP A 8 16.01 -0.96 3.13
N GLU A 9 15.71 0.35 3.14
CA GLU A 9 14.31 0.77 2.95
C GLU A 9 13.93 0.51 1.49
N LYS A 10 13.06 -0.47 1.27
CA LYS A 10 12.60 -0.84 -0.08
C LYS A 10 11.98 0.39 -0.74
N PRO A 11 12.25 0.67 -2.03
CA PRO A 11 11.73 1.85 -2.72
C PRO A 11 10.22 2.04 -2.58
N MET A 12 9.47 0.94 -2.53
CA MET A 12 8.03 0.95 -2.30
C MET A 12 7.63 1.50 -0.93
N GLU A 13 8.26 1.07 0.17
CA GLU A 13 7.90 1.53 1.51
C GLU A 13 8.23 3.02 1.69
N THR A 14 9.36 3.46 1.12
CA THR A 14 9.74 4.87 1.10
C THR A 14 8.70 5.72 0.38
N GLY A 15 8.29 5.32 -0.83
CA GLY A 15 7.31 6.09 -1.60
C GLY A 15 5.91 6.08 -0.97
N LEU A 16 5.48 4.98 -0.35
CA LEU A 16 4.23 4.95 0.43
C LEU A 16 4.28 5.96 1.59
N ARG A 17 5.38 6.02 2.34
CA ARG A 17 5.55 7.00 3.44
C ARG A 17 5.55 8.43 2.93
N GLU A 18 6.15 8.70 1.77
CA GLU A 18 6.12 10.03 1.15
C GLU A 18 4.69 10.45 0.80
N ILE A 19 3.89 9.54 0.25
CA ILE A 19 2.45 9.78 0.00
C ILE A 19 1.70 10.07 1.30
N LEU A 20 1.93 9.27 2.36
CA LEU A 20 1.27 9.49 3.66
C LEU A 20 1.64 10.83 4.29
N SER A 21 2.90 11.25 4.13
CA SER A 21 3.42 12.51 4.65
C SER A 21 2.89 13.74 3.89
N GLY A 22 2.16 13.55 2.79
CA GLY A 22 1.68 14.63 1.93
C GLY A 22 2.75 15.25 1.05
N ARG A 23 3.97 14.70 1.05
CA ARG A 23 5.08 15.15 0.16
C ARG A 23 4.84 14.75 -1.30
N ALA A 24 4.06 13.69 -1.53
CA ALA A 24 3.67 13.22 -2.84
C ALA A 24 2.17 12.89 -2.88
N GLY A 25 1.51 13.10 -4.02
CA GLY A 25 0.13 12.62 -4.24
C GLY A 25 0.09 11.18 -4.75
N ALA A 26 1.11 10.79 -5.49
CA ALA A 26 1.29 9.48 -6.11
C ALA A 26 2.79 9.20 -6.28
N MET A 27 3.14 7.94 -6.47
CA MET A 27 4.48 7.50 -6.86
C MET A 27 4.41 6.63 -8.11
N LYS A 28 5.40 6.78 -9.00
CA LYS A 28 5.69 5.78 -10.02
C LYS A 28 6.84 4.91 -9.52
N ILE A 29 6.70 3.60 -9.63
CA ILE A 29 7.69 2.63 -9.17
C ILE A 29 7.98 1.63 -10.29
N ASP A 30 9.25 1.28 -10.47
CA ASP A 30 9.67 0.32 -11.50
C ASP A 30 9.16 -1.09 -11.17
N ALA A 31 8.95 -1.91 -12.21
CA ALA A 31 8.44 -3.28 -12.05
C ALA A 31 9.30 -4.15 -11.12
N LYS A 32 10.62 -3.94 -11.09
CA LYS A 32 11.56 -4.66 -10.21
C LYS A 32 11.42 -4.30 -8.72
N ASP A 33 10.90 -3.10 -8.43
CA ASP A 33 10.80 -2.54 -7.09
C ASP A 33 9.36 -2.57 -6.55
N PHE A 34 8.39 -2.88 -7.42
CA PHE A 34 7.00 -3.06 -7.05
C PHE A 34 6.80 -4.40 -6.31
N ASP A 35 6.72 -4.32 -4.99
CA ASP A 35 6.54 -5.46 -4.10
C ASP A 35 5.14 -5.44 -3.46
N VAL A 36 4.19 -6.14 -4.10
CA VAL A 36 2.81 -6.20 -3.62
C VAL A 36 2.70 -6.76 -2.18
N SER A 37 3.69 -7.53 -1.71
CA SER A 37 3.67 -8.13 -0.35
C SER A 37 3.77 -7.10 0.78
N VAL A 38 4.11 -5.84 0.46
CA VAL A 38 4.08 -4.71 1.40
C VAL A 38 2.64 -4.41 1.86
N PHE A 39 1.63 -4.79 1.07
CA PHE A 39 0.23 -4.68 1.46
C PHE A 39 -0.23 -5.91 2.24
N SER A 40 -0.89 -5.68 3.37
CA SER A 40 -1.43 -6.74 4.23
C SER A 40 -2.68 -7.41 3.65
N GLU A 41 -3.47 -6.64 2.90
CA GLU A 41 -4.65 -7.13 2.19
C GLU A 41 -4.68 -6.50 0.80
N ILE A 42 -4.96 -7.29 -0.23
CA ILE A 42 -4.95 -6.83 -1.63
C ILE A 42 -6.21 -7.32 -2.33
N ARG A 43 -6.90 -6.42 -3.03
CA ARG A 43 -7.88 -6.79 -4.06
C ARG A 43 -7.25 -6.59 -5.43
N TYR A 44 -7.23 -7.64 -6.25
CA TYR A 44 -6.64 -7.64 -7.59
C TYR A 44 -7.72 -7.70 -8.67
N GLY A 45 -7.72 -6.76 -9.60
CA GLY A 45 -8.04 -7.01 -11.01
C GLY A 45 -6.74 -7.21 -11.79
N GLU A 46 -6.78 -7.66 -13.05
CA GLU A 46 -5.55 -8.07 -13.79
C GLU A 46 -4.43 -7.01 -13.88
N LYS A 47 -4.77 -5.71 -13.80
CA LYS A 47 -3.82 -4.60 -13.94
C LYS A 47 -4.01 -3.46 -12.93
N GLU A 48 -4.96 -3.59 -12.00
CA GLU A 48 -5.23 -2.57 -10.99
C GLU A 48 -5.76 -3.19 -9.70
N GLY A 49 -5.52 -2.53 -8.58
CA GLY A 49 -5.92 -3.06 -7.28
C GLY A 49 -5.86 -2.02 -6.17
N ILE A 50 -6.39 -2.43 -5.02
CA ILE A 50 -6.31 -1.67 -3.78
C ILE A 50 -5.61 -2.53 -2.73
N GLY A 51 -4.57 -1.96 -2.13
CA GLY A 51 -3.78 -2.56 -1.06
C GLY A 51 -3.95 -1.81 0.26
N VAL A 52 -4.09 -2.55 1.36
CA VAL A 52 -4.07 -2.00 2.72
C VAL A 52 -2.65 -2.00 3.24
N TYR A 53 -2.15 -0.83 3.62
CA TYR A 53 -0.82 -0.63 4.20
C TYR A 53 -0.95 -0.17 5.66
N TYR A 54 -0.19 -0.81 6.53
CA TYR A 54 -0.08 -0.47 7.94
C TYR A 54 1.30 0.12 8.20
N LEU A 55 1.35 1.42 8.52
CA LEU A 55 2.61 2.04 8.90
C LEU A 55 3.00 1.55 10.30
N ILE A 56 4.13 0.84 10.38
CA ILE A 56 4.72 0.41 11.65
C ILE A 56 5.68 1.49 12.13
N TYR A 57 5.39 2.08 13.29
CA TYR A 57 6.26 3.06 13.93
C TYR A 57 7.43 2.37 14.64
N ARG A 58 8.47 3.15 14.97
CA ARG A 58 9.71 2.62 15.59
C ARG A 58 9.47 1.98 16.96
N ASP A 59 8.40 2.36 17.64
CA ASP A 59 7.98 1.80 18.93
C ASP A 59 7.18 0.49 18.78
N GLY A 60 6.97 0.01 17.54
CA GLY A 60 6.19 -1.18 17.25
C GLY A 60 4.68 -0.94 17.23
N SER A 61 4.22 0.29 17.45
CA SER A 61 2.81 0.63 17.28
C SER A 61 2.44 0.66 15.79
N CYS A 62 1.19 0.28 15.50
CA CYS A 62 0.64 0.26 14.16
C CYS A 62 -0.28 1.47 13.96
N ALA A 63 -0.08 2.22 12.88
CA ALA A 63 -0.99 3.28 12.48
C ALA A 63 -2.33 2.72 11.99
N GLU A 64 -3.32 3.61 11.87
CA GLU A 64 -4.58 3.30 11.18
C GLU A 64 -4.32 2.78 9.76
N ALA A 65 -5.15 1.84 9.32
CA ALA A 65 -5.09 1.26 7.98
C ALA A 65 -5.11 2.36 6.90
N GLN A 66 -4.10 2.36 6.04
CA GLN A 66 -4.00 3.27 4.90
C GLN A 66 -4.27 2.51 3.62
N TYR A 67 -5.10 3.07 2.75
CA TYR A 67 -5.53 2.40 1.52
C TYR A 67 -4.84 3.06 0.34
N PHE A 68 -4.19 2.22 -0.47
CA PHE A 68 -3.50 2.65 -1.67
C PHE A 68 -4.10 1.94 -2.86
N LYS A 69 -4.45 2.70 -3.89
CA LYS A 69 -4.72 2.12 -5.20
C LYS A 69 -3.45 2.08 -6.02
N PHE A 70 -3.28 1.01 -6.78
CA PHE A 70 -2.17 0.85 -7.68
C PHE A 70 -2.65 0.38 -9.04
N ARG A 71 -1.94 0.82 -10.09
CA ARG A 71 -2.15 0.37 -11.46
C ARG A 71 -0.82 -0.10 -12.03
N ILE A 72 -0.81 -1.33 -12.55
CA ILE A 72 0.37 -2.00 -13.08
C ILE A 72 0.43 -1.79 -14.59
N HIS A 73 1.61 -1.40 -15.03
CA HIS A 73 2.00 -1.19 -16.41
C HIS A 73 3.22 -2.09 -16.70
N GLY A 74 3.55 -2.29 -17.98
CA GLY A 74 4.67 -3.18 -18.35
C GLY A 74 6.04 -2.70 -17.80
N ASP A 75 6.18 -1.41 -17.53
CA ASP A 75 7.37 -0.78 -16.97
C ASP A 75 7.34 -0.64 -15.44
N GLY A 76 6.21 -0.91 -14.78
CA GLY A 76 6.10 -0.77 -13.33
C GLY A 76 4.69 -0.54 -12.82
N ALA A 77 4.53 0.28 -11.79
CA ALA A 77 3.24 0.64 -11.26
C ALA A 77 3.14 2.12 -10.91
N VAL A 78 1.93 2.65 -10.96
CA VAL A 78 1.57 3.93 -10.33
C VAL A 78 0.80 3.60 -9.06
N VAL A 79 1.20 4.19 -7.94
CA VAL A 79 0.57 3.97 -6.63
C VAL A 79 0.17 5.32 -6.06
N GLU A 80 -1.06 5.44 -5.58
CA GLU A 80 -1.61 6.66 -5.01
C GLU A 80 -2.57 6.33 -3.86
N ARG A 81 -2.91 7.33 -3.04
CA ARG A 81 -3.90 7.14 -1.98
C ARG A 81 -5.27 6.85 -2.59
N ALA A 82 -5.95 5.83 -2.06
CA ALA A 82 -7.35 5.61 -2.39
C ALA A 82 -8.19 6.76 -1.81
N ASN A 83 -9.17 7.21 -2.57
CA ASN A 83 -10.11 8.22 -2.10
C ASN A 83 -11.18 7.57 -1.18
N LYS A 84 -11.94 8.40 -0.46
CA LYS A 84 -12.95 7.92 0.50
C LYS A 84 -13.99 6.98 -0.12
N ARG A 85 -14.38 7.22 -1.38
CA ARG A 85 -15.36 6.38 -2.08
C ARG A 85 -14.76 5.01 -2.42
N GLU A 86 -13.55 4.98 -2.97
CA GLU A 86 -12.81 3.74 -3.29
C GLU A 86 -12.58 2.89 -2.02
N MET A 87 -12.24 3.54 -0.90
CA MET A 87 -12.12 2.88 0.41
C MET A 87 -13.45 2.27 0.86
N GLN A 88 -14.55 3.02 0.78
CA GLN A 88 -15.87 2.53 1.18
C GLN A 88 -16.37 1.38 0.31
N GLU A 89 -16.11 1.41 -1.00
CA GLU A 89 -16.45 0.32 -1.92
C GLU A 89 -15.66 -0.95 -1.56
N TYR A 90 -14.35 -0.81 -1.31
CA TYR A 90 -13.51 -1.91 -0.85
C TYR A 90 -13.98 -2.52 0.47
N ASP A 91 -14.24 -1.68 1.49
CA ASP A 91 -14.68 -2.15 2.81
C ASP A 91 -16.07 -2.81 2.74
N LYS A 92 -16.99 -2.27 1.93
CA LYS A 92 -18.32 -2.87 1.74
C LYS A 92 -18.23 -4.27 1.15
N GLU A 93 -17.38 -4.47 0.15
CA GLU A 93 -17.16 -5.79 -0.45
C GLU A 93 -16.48 -6.74 0.54
N ARG A 94 -15.42 -6.28 1.22
CA ARG A 94 -14.71 -7.04 2.26
C ARG A 94 -15.67 -7.52 3.36
N LEU A 95 -16.49 -6.63 3.91
CA LEU A 95 -17.48 -6.97 4.94
C LEU A 95 -18.62 -7.83 4.36
N GLY A 96 -18.99 -7.61 3.10
CA GLY A 96 -19.98 -8.42 2.40
C GLY A 96 -19.57 -9.89 2.20
N HIS A 97 -18.29 -10.22 2.27
CA HIS A 97 -17.81 -11.61 2.35
C HIS A 97 -17.93 -12.21 3.75
N LEU A 98 -17.84 -11.39 4.81
CA LEU A 98 -17.96 -11.83 6.21
C LEU A 98 -19.42 -12.07 6.64
N LEU A 99 -20.35 -11.30 6.06
CA LEU A 99 -21.79 -11.39 6.37
C LEU A 99 -22.52 -12.52 5.62
N ARG A 100 -21.84 -13.25 4.71
CA ARG A 100 -22.39 -14.41 3.99
C ARG A 100 -22.08 -15.75 4.67
N ARG A 101 -22.04 -15.76 6.00
CA ARG A 101 -21.92 -16.97 6.82
C ARG A 101 -23.21 -17.21 7.57
#